data_AF-A0A3Q1EWG3-F1
#
_entry.id   AF-A0A3Q1EWG3-F1
#
_cell.length_a   1.000
_cell.length_b   1.000
_cell.length_c   1.000
_cell.angle_alpha   90.00
_cell.angle_beta   90.00
_cell.angle_gamma   90.00
#
_symmetry.space_group_name_H-M   'P 1'
#
loop_
_entity.id
_entity.type
_entity.pdbx_description
1 polymer ?
#
loop_
_entity_poly.entity_id
_entity_poly.type
_entity_poly.pdbx_seq_one_letter_code
_entity_poly.pdbx_strand_id
1 'polypeptide(L)' 'QRGHLCGSHLVDALYFVCGERGFYYSSNRNQKGIVEQCCHKPCSIYHLEGYCE' A
#
# COMPACT_ATOMS: atom_id res chain seq x y z
N GLN A 1 2.17 -20.61 0.55
CA GLN A 1 1.09 -19.63 0.36
C GLN A 1 1.77 -18.31 0.01
N ARG A 2 1.85 -17.98 -1.28
CA ARG A 2 2.54 -16.77 -1.75
C ARG A 2 1.67 -15.59 -1.35
N GLY A 3 2.11 -14.82 -0.35
CA GLY A 3 1.47 -13.57 0.03
C GLY A 3 1.56 -12.58 -1.11
N HIS A 4 0.58 -12.61 -2.00
CA HIS A 4 0.38 -11.55 -2.96
C HIS A 4 -0.10 -10.33 -2.18
N LEU A 5 0.79 -9.39 -1.86
CA LEU A 5 0.41 -8.05 -1.41
C LEU A 5 -0.13 -7.24 -2.62
N CYS A 6 -1.04 -7.83 -3.38
CA CYS A 6 -1.61 -7.26 -4.58
C CYS A 6 -3.09 -6.99 -4.29
N GLY A 7 -3.43 -5.73 -4.02
CA GLY A 7 -4.79 -5.34 -3.64
C GLY A 7 -4.98 -5.23 -2.12
N SER A 8 -5.92 -6.00 -1.56
CA SER A 8 -6.42 -5.84 -0.18
C SER A 8 -5.33 -5.83 0.89
N HIS A 9 -4.32 -6.68 0.77
CA HIS A 9 -3.21 -6.75 1.72
C HIS A 9 -2.36 -5.48 1.82
N LEU A 10 -2.31 -4.67 0.75
CA LEU A 10 -1.62 -3.39 0.80
C LEU A 10 -2.42 -2.35 1.57
N VAL A 11 -3.75 -2.39 1.43
CA VAL A 11 -4.66 -1.54 2.20
C VAL A 11 -4.59 -1.91 3.67
N ASP A 12 -4.52 -3.21 4.01
CA ASP A 12 -4.32 -3.67 5.38
C ASP A 12 -2.99 -3.19 5.96
N ALA A 13 -1.92 -3.23 5.16
CA ALA A 13 -0.60 -2.73 5.58
C ALA A 13 -0.60 -1.21 5.79
N LEU A 14 -1.25 -0.44 4.90
CA LEU A 14 -1.41 1.01 5.08
C LEU A 14 -2.27 1.34 6.30
N TYR A 15 -3.34 0.57 6.54
CA TYR A 15 -4.18 0.74 7.73
C TYR A 15 -3.38 0.50 9.01
N PHE A 16 -2.53 -0.53 9.04
CA PHE A 16 -1.65 -0.79 10.17
C PHE A 16 -0.59 0.30 10.38
N VAL A 17 0.05 0.78 9.31
CA VAL A 17 1.15 1.75 9.38
C VAL A 17 0.65 3.17 9.66
N CYS A 18 -0.44 3.58 9.02
CA CYS A 18 -0.96 4.93 9.14
C CYS A 18 -1.90 5.09 10.34
N GLY A 19 -2.63 4.05 10.73
CA GLY A 19 -3.49 4.05 11.91
C GLY A 19 -4.44 5.25 11.91
N GLU A 20 -4.37 6.07 12.96
CA GLU A 20 -5.20 7.26 13.13
C GLU A 20 -4.87 8.41 12.17
N ARG A 21 -3.68 8.42 11.57
CA ARG A 21 -3.31 9.44 10.57
C ARG A 21 -4.16 9.34 9.31
N GLY A 22 -4.64 8.12 9.01
CA GLY A 22 -5.30 7.85 7.73
C GLY A 22 -4.32 7.85 6.57
N PHE A 23 -4.82 7.49 5.39
CA PHE A 23 -4.06 7.44 4.15
C PHE A 23 -4.99 7.60 2.96
N TYR A 24 -4.48 8.17 1.87
CA TYR A 24 -5.24 8.29 0.63
C TYR A 24 -4.93 7.16 -0.34
N TYR A 25 -5.86 6.21 -0.47
CA TYR A 25 -5.75 5.12 -1.43
C TYR A 25 -6.54 5.43 -2.71
N SER A 26 -5.85 5.94 -3.73
CA SER A 26 -6.43 6.11 -5.07
C SER A 26 -6.17 4.86 -5.90
N SER A 27 -7.18 4.01 -6.08
CA SER A 27 -7.10 2.80 -6.92
C SER A 27 -7.18 3.08 -8.43
N ASN A 28 -6.78 4.28 -8.85
CA ASN A 28 -6.98 4.73 -10.22
C ASN A 28 -6.07 3.92 -11.15
N ARG A 29 -6.62 2.97 -11.90
CA ARG A 29 -5.87 1.96 -12.69
C ARG A 29 -4.93 2.56 -13.76
N ASN A 30 -5.04 3.86 -14.05
CA ASN A 30 -4.21 4.60 -15.00
C ASN A 30 -3.00 5.31 -14.35
N GLN A 31 -2.95 5.43 -13.03
CA GLN A 31 -1.74 5.81 -12.32
C GLN A 31 -1.11 4.52 -11.81
N LYS A 32 0.19 4.33 -12.00
CA LYS A 32 0.95 3.22 -11.41
C LYS A 32 0.92 3.35 -9.88
N GLY A 33 -0.19 2.94 -9.28
CA GLY A 33 -0.46 3.13 -7.86
C GLY A 33 0.49 2.32 -6.99
N ILE A 34 0.48 2.61 -5.69
CA ILE A 34 1.24 1.86 -4.67
C ILE A 34 1.04 0.34 -4.80
N VAL A 35 -0.11 -0.10 -5.33
CA VAL A 35 -0.40 -1.50 -5.68
C VAL A 35 0.58 -2.07 -6.69
N GLU A 36 0.85 -1.38 -7.80
CA GLU A 36 1.72 -1.90 -8.85
C GLU A 36 3.20 -1.90 -8.40
N GLN A 37 3.59 -0.92 -7.56
CA GLN A 37 4.94 -0.85 -7.00
C GLN A 37 5.18 -1.92 -5.92
N CYS A 38 4.24 -2.08 -4.97
CA CYS A 38 4.40 -2.97 -3.82
C CYS A 38 4.01 -4.43 -4.10
N CYS A 39 3.25 -4.71 -5.17
CA CYS A 39 2.89 -6.06 -5.62
C CYS A 39 4.04 -6.76 -6.36
N HIS A 40 4.75 -6.04 -7.24
CA HIS A 40 5.88 -6.58 -7.99
C HIS A 40 7.20 -6.52 -7.21
N LYS A 41 7.33 -5.55 -6.30
CA LYS A 41 8.47 -5.42 -5.40
C LYS A 41 7.96 -5.15 -3.99
N PRO A 42 8.15 -6.05 -3.00
CA PRO A 42 7.65 -5.82 -1.66
C PRO A 42 8.22 -4.51 -1.09
N CYS A 43 7.32 -3.63 -0.67
CA CYS A 43 7.67 -2.36 -0.04
C CYS A 43 8.03 -2.58 1.44
N SER A 44 8.97 -1.79 1.96
CA SER A 44 9.23 -1.73 3.40
C SER A 44 8.19 -0.86 4.10
N ILE A 45 8.06 -1.03 5.42
CA ILE A 45 7.17 -0.20 6.25
C ILE A 45 7.48 1.29 6.07
N TYR A 46 8.77 1.67 6.04
CA TYR A 46 9.20 3.05 5.80
C TYR A 46 8.72 3.61 4.45
N HIS A 47 8.59 2.76 3.44
CA HIS A 47 8.07 3.17 2.15
C HIS A 47 6.55 3.41 2.21
N LEU A 48 5.83 2.62 3.02
CA LEU A 48 4.40 2.78 3.25
C LEU A 48 4.06 4.03 4.07
N GLU A 49 4.92 4.41 5.03
CA GLU A 49 4.73 5.63 5.83
C GLU A 49 4.65 6.90 4.99
N GLY A 50 5.32 6.93 3.83
CA GLY A 50 5.27 8.06 2.90
C GLY A 50 3.91 8.26 2.22
N TYR A 51 2.96 7.34 2.43
CA TYR A 51 1.59 7.42 1.91
C TYR A 51 0.55 7.72 3.00
N CYS A 52 0.97 7.85 4.26
CA CYS A 52 0.10 8.33 5.33
C CYS A 52 -0.15 9.84 5.18
N GLU A 53 -1.34 10.30 5.56
CA GLU A 53 -1.62 11.75 5.66
C GLU A 53 -0.88 12.41 6.84
#